data_AF-A0AAD6UVR6-F1
#
_entry.id   AF-A0AAD6UVR6-F1
#
_cell.length_a   1.000
_cell.length_b   1.000
_cell.length_c   1.000
_cell.angle_alpha   90.00
_cell.angle_beta   90.00
_cell.angle_gamma   90.00
#
_symmetry.space_group_name_H-M   'P 1'
#
loop_
_entity.id
_entity.type
_entity.pdbx_description
1 polymer ?
#
loop_
_entity_poly.entity_id
_entity_poly.type
_entity_poly.pdbx_seq_one_letter_code
_entity_poly.pdbx_strand_id
1 'polypeptide(L)'
;CRFGCNAVEDAHHLFVDCPRYWEWKDQEARKLIETTKEKCREEGVEEAAVERHIPPLEKALPSNAIRDILARERFLHHMAATWHLVAIRMAGRIFGDYQREMAKRNVPLRKRGKA
;
A
#
# COMPACT_ATOMS: atom_id res chain seq x y z
N CYS A 1 14.41 -14.78 -4.32
CA CYS A 1 14.41 -13.78 -3.23
C CYS A 1 14.99 -14.40 -1.97
N ARG A 2 15.72 -13.64 -1.17
CA ARG A 2 16.33 -14.07 0.07
C ARG A 2 15.31 -14.52 1.13
N PHE A 3 14.03 -14.20 0.97
CA PHE A 3 12.94 -14.69 1.83
C PHE A 3 12.36 -16.05 1.41
N GLY A 4 12.92 -16.72 0.39
CA GLY A 4 12.49 -18.05 -0.04
C GLY A 4 11.56 -18.06 -1.25
N CYS A 5 11.33 -16.91 -1.91
CA CYS A 5 10.51 -16.83 -3.12
C CYS A 5 11.31 -17.21 -4.37
N ASN A 6 10.65 -17.84 -5.34
CA ASN A 6 11.20 -18.18 -6.66
C ASN A 6 11.13 -17.00 -7.66
N ALA A 7 11.59 -15.82 -7.24
CA ALA A 7 11.62 -14.60 -8.05
C ALA A 7 12.95 -13.85 -7.83
N VAL A 8 13.34 -13.02 -8.78
CA VAL A 8 14.52 -12.15 -8.63
C VAL A 8 14.27 -11.15 -7.50
N GLU A 9 15.27 -10.93 -6.65
CA GLU A 9 15.18 -9.92 -5.60
C GLU A 9 15.49 -8.56 -6.18
N ASP A 10 14.45 -7.89 -6.66
CA ASP A 10 14.48 -6.49 -7.08
C ASP A 10 13.41 -5.68 -6.32
N ALA A 11 13.40 -4.37 -6.56
CA ALA A 11 12.43 -3.48 -5.92
C ALA A 11 10.98 -3.88 -6.27
N HIS A 12 10.73 -4.30 -7.52
CA HIS A 12 9.40 -4.69 -7.95
C HIS A 12 8.91 -5.91 -7.17
N HIS A 13 9.73 -6.95 -7.08
CA HIS A 13 9.43 -8.13 -6.30
C HIS A 13 9.18 -7.77 -4.83
N LEU A 14 10.07 -7.03 -4.19
CA LEU A 14 9.94 -6.70 -2.75
C LEU A 14 8.64 -5.93 -2.44
N PHE A 15 8.32 -4.92 -3.24
CA PHE A 15 7.18 -4.04 -2.96
C PHE A 15 5.85 -4.54 -3.53
N VAL A 16 5.87 -5.30 -4.62
CA VAL A 16 4.65 -5.68 -5.36
C VAL A 16 4.33 -7.16 -5.21
N ASP A 17 5.29 -8.06 -5.40
CA ASP A 17 4.99 -9.49 -5.57
C ASP A 17 5.30 -10.34 -4.34
N CYS A 18 6.21 -9.89 -3.47
CA CYS A 18 6.79 -10.73 -2.43
C CYS A 18 5.70 -11.21 -1.43
N PRO A 19 5.51 -12.55 -1.29
CA PRO A 19 4.51 -13.12 -0.39
C PRO A 19 4.73 -12.75 1.08
N ARG A 20 5.99 -12.53 1.46
CA ARG A 20 6.40 -12.10 2.81
C ARG A 20 5.61 -10.87 3.30
N TYR A 21 5.25 -9.97 2.38
CA TYR A 21 4.62 -8.70 2.69
C TYR A 21 3.15 -8.64 2.25
N TRP A 22 2.55 -9.75 1.80
CA TRP A 22 1.13 -9.78 1.40
C TRP A 22 0.20 -9.36 2.53
N GLU A 23 0.42 -9.86 3.75
CA GLU A 23 -0.42 -9.50 4.89
C GLU A 23 -0.37 -7.99 5.19
N TRP A 24 0.82 -7.39 5.14
CA TRP A 24 0.96 -5.94 5.36
C TRP A 24 0.26 -5.14 4.26
N LYS A 25 0.38 -5.58 3.00
CA LYS A 25 -0.31 -4.96 1.87
C LYS A 25 -1.82 -5.08 2.00
N ASP A 26 -2.33 -6.23 2.40
CA ASP A 26 -3.77 -6.46 2.58
C ASP A 26 -4.32 -5.63 3.76
N GLN A 27 -3.60 -5.58 4.88
CA GLN A 27 -3.98 -4.73 6.03
C GLN A 27 -4.04 -3.25 5.66
N GLU A 28 -3.02 -2.72 4.97
CA GLU A 28 -3.00 -1.31 4.57
C GLU A 28 -4.03 -1.01 3.47
N ALA A 29 -4.25 -1.93 2.53
CA ALA A 29 -5.29 -1.80 1.52
C ALA A 29 -6.69 -1.76 2.15
N ARG A 30 -6.99 -2.63 3.13
CA ARG A 30 -8.28 -2.62 3.84
C ARG A 30 -8.55 -1.30 4.55
N LYS A 31 -7.55 -0.79 5.30
CA LYS A 31 -7.66 0.53 5.96
C LYS A 31 -7.90 1.64 4.95
N LEU A 32 -7.16 1.61 3.84
CA LEU A 32 -7.28 2.63 2.79
C LEU A 32 -8.67 2.62 2.15
N ILE A 33 -9.22 1.44 1.89
CA ILE A 33 -10.58 1.25 1.38
C ILE A 33 -11.60 1.79 2.40
N GLU A 34 -11.46 1.45 3.67
CA GLU A 34 -12.36 1.92 4.74
C GLU A 34 -12.35 3.45 4.87
N THR A 35 -11.17 4.08 4.94
CA THR A 35 -11.04 5.55 4.96
C THR A 35 -11.60 6.20 3.70
N THR A 36 -11.44 5.55 2.54
CA THR A 36 -12.01 6.04 1.28
C THR A 36 -13.54 5.99 1.32
N LYS A 37 -14.12 4.89 1.83
CA LYS A 37 -15.58 4.73 1.99
C LYS A 37 -16.16 5.77 2.96
N GLU A 38 -15.48 6.02 4.08
CA GLU A 38 -15.87 7.07 5.03
C GLU A 38 -15.92 8.44 4.34
N LYS A 39 -14.88 8.81 3.59
CA LYS A 39 -14.84 10.06 2.84
C LYS A 39 -15.89 10.14 1.73
N CYS A 40 -16.17 9.05 1.03
CA CYS A 40 -17.28 9.02 0.08
C CYS A 40 -18.63 9.31 0.76
N ARG A 41 -18.86 8.76 1.95
CA ARG A 41 -20.10 9.00 2.74
C ARG A 41 -20.21 10.44 3.21
N GLU A 42 -19.13 11.04 3.69
CA GLU A 42 -19.10 12.45 4.12
C GLU A 42 -19.46 13.41 2.99
N GLU A 43 -19.01 13.11 1.77
CA GLU A 43 -19.19 13.96 0.59
C GLU A 43 -20.46 13.60 -0.22
N GLY A 44 -21.25 12.64 0.24
CA GLY A 44 -22.51 12.22 -0.41
C GLY A 44 -22.31 11.53 -1.77
N VAL A 45 -21.16 10.88 -1.98
CA VAL A 45 -20.74 10.24 -3.24
C VAL A 45 -21.13 8.77 -3.23
N GLU A 46 -21.81 8.30 -4.28
CA GLU A 46 -22.12 6.87 -4.48
C GLU A 46 -20.84 6.03 -4.49
N GLU A 47 -20.91 4.86 -3.84
CA GLU A 47 -19.76 4.08 -3.40
C GLU A 47 -18.94 3.56 -4.59
N ALA A 48 -17.64 3.82 -4.56
CA ALA A 48 -16.70 3.24 -5.49
C ALA A 48 -16.57 1.73 -5.23
N ALA A 49 -16.79 0.89 -6.24
CA ALA A 49 -16.49 -0.54 -6.17
C ALA A 49 -14.96 -0.75 -6.08
N VAL A 50 -14.39 -0.68 -4.87
CA VAL A 50 -12.94 -0.86 -4.66
C VAL A 50 -12.65 -2.35 -4.42
N GLU A 51 -12.34 -3.04 -5.50
CA GLU A 51 -12.11 -4.48 -5.50
C GLU A 51 -10.65 -4.81 -5.15
N ARG A 52 -10.35 -4.95 -3.84
CA ARG A 52 -9.14 -5.55 -3.22
C ARG A 52 -7.74 -4.99 -3.57
N HIS A 53 -7.57 -4.27 -4.67
CA HIS A 53 -6.33 -3.65 -5.13
C HIS A 53 -6.62 -2.18 -5.41
N ILE A 54 -5.63 -1.31 -5.16
CA ILE A 54 -5.73 0.13 -5.37
C ILE A 54 -6.04 0.37 -6.86
N PRO A 55 -7.30 0.68 -7.26
CA PRO A 55 -7.64 0.90 -8.65
C PRO A 55 -7.14 2.28 -9.10
N PRO A 56 -7.14 2.60 -10.40
CA PRO A 56 -7.05 3.99 -10.83
C PRO A 56 -8.23 4.77 -10.23
N LEU A 57 -7.94 5.81 -9.45
CA LEU A 57 -8.92 6.59 -8.67
C LEU A 57 -10.13 7.06 -9.50
N GLU A 58 -9.88 7.39 -10.76
CA GLU A 58 -10.90 7.83 -11.73
C GLU A 58 -11.88 6.73 -12.13
N LYS A 59 -11.46 5.46 -12.13
CA LYS A 59 -12.34 4.32 -12.41
C LYS A 59 -13.20 3.95 -11.19
N ALA A 60 -12.72 4.29 -10.01
CA ALA A 60 -13.41 4.06 -8.75
C ALA A 60 -14.62 5.02 -8.61
N LEU A 61 -14.55 6.22 -9.17
CA LEU A 61 -15.54 7.27 -8.92
C LEU A 61 -16.36 7.59 -10.17
N PRO A 62 -17.65 7.21 -10.25
CA PRO A 62 -18.46 7.49 -11.42
C PRO A 62 -18.65 9.01 -11.60
N SER A 63 -18.50 9.49 -12.84
CA SER A 63 -18.42 10.92 -13.19
C SER A 63 -19.64 11.77 -12.81
N ASN A 64 -20.75 11.15 -12.40
CA ASN A 64 -22.01 11.80 -12.04
C ASN A 64 -22.26 11.91 -10.53
N ALA A 65 -21.34 11.42 -9.68
CA ALA A 65 -21.56 11.33 -8.23
C ALA A 65 -21.39 12.67 -7.48
N ILE A 66 -20.67 13.65 -8.06
CA ILE A 66 -20.48 14.98 -7.46
C ILE A 66 -20.92 16.04 -8.48
N ARG A 67 -21.95 16.82 -8.12
CA ARG A 67 -22.54 17.85 -9.01
C ARG A 67 -21.64 19.08 -9.21
N ASP A 68 -20.77 19.38 -8.25
CA ASP A 68 -19.80 20.48 -8.32
C ASP A 68 -18.42 19.95 -8.79
N ILE A 69 -17.95 20.46 -9.94
CA ILE A 69 -16.67 20.08 -10.54
C ILE A 69 -15.51 20.35 -9.56
N LEU A 70 -15.55 21.47 -8.84
CA LEU A 70 -14.48 21.84 -7.91
C LEU A 70 -14.47 20.93 -6.67
N ALA A 71 -15.64 20.53 -6.16
CA ALA A 71 -15.74 19.55 -5.09
C ALA A 71 -15.19 18.18 -5.53
N ARG A 72 -15.47 17.78 -6.78
CA ARG A 72 -14.93 16.53 -7.35
C ARG A 72 -13.42 16.53 -7.45
N GLU A 73 -12.82 17.61 -7.95
CA GLU A 73 -11.37 17.72 -8.06
C GLU A 73 -10.68 17.71 -6.68
N ARG A 74 -11.22 18.45 -5.71
CA ARG A 74 -10.71 18.44 -4.33
C ARG A 74 -10.77 17.05 -3.71
N PHE A 75 -11.87 16.34 -3.92
CA PHE A 75 -12.06 14.98 -3.44
C PHE A 75 -11.03 14.02 -4.04
N LEU A 76 -10.90 14.03 -5.38
CA LEU A 76 -9.93 13.20 -6.09
C LEU A 76 -8.50 13.49 -5.63
N HIS A 77 -8.13 14.77 -5.53
CA HIS A 77 -6.81 15.16 -5.07
C HIS A 77 -6.55 14.69 -3.63
N HIS A 78 -7.51 14.88 -2.73
CA HIS A 78 -7.41 14.40 -1.36
C HIS A 78 -7.19 12.87 -1.31
N MET A 79 -7.94 12.13 -2.11
CA MET A 79 -7.86 10.67 -2.10
C MET A 79 -6.56 10.16 -2.72
N ALA A 80 -6.14 10.74 -3.85
CA ALA A 80 -4.83 10.47 -4.44
C ALA A 80 -3.68 10.72 -3.45
N ALA A 81 -3.71 11.86 -2.75
CA ALA A 81 -2.70 12.21 -1.74
C ALA A 81 -2.70 11.20 -0.57
N THR A 82 -3.88 10.81 -0.10
CA THR A 82 -4.02 9.82 0.98
C THR A 82 -3.41 8.48 0.56
N TRP A 83 -3.76 8.01 -0.63
CA TRP A 83 -3.28 6.74 -1.19
C TRP A 83 -1.77 6.76 -1.41
N HIS A 84 -1.24 7.86 -1.92
CA HIS A 84 0.18 8.07 -2.11
C HIS A 84 0.96 8.01 -0.78
N LEU A 85 0.47 8.70 0.25
CA LEU A 85 1.11 8.70 1.57
C LEU A 85 1.11 7.30 2.22
N VAL A 86 0.00 6.56 2.10
CA VAL A 86 -0.07 5.17 2.59
C VAL A 86 0.92 4.28 1.84
N ALA A 87 0.99 4.38 0.52
CA ALA A 87 1.95 3.62 -0.29
C ALA A 87 3.41 3.91 0.10
N ILE A 88 3.78 5.19 0.28
CA ILE A 88 5.13 5.58 0.73
C ILE A 88 5.45 4.98 2.11
N ARG A 89 4.53 5.12 3.07
CA ARG A 89 4.74 4.59 4.43
C ARG A 89 4.90 3.08 4.42
N MET A 90 4.08 2.38 3.64
CA MET A 90 4.16 0.94 3.47
C MET A 90 5.49 0.52 2.82
N ALA A 91 5.91 1.19 1.75
CA ALA A 91 7.20 0.95 1.12
C ALA A 91 8.36 1.17 2.09
N GLY A 92 8.34 2.24 2.88
CA GLY A 92 9.33 2.49 3.93
C GLY A 92 9.35 1.40 5.00
N ARG A 93 8.18 0.90 5.41
CA ARG A 93 8.05 -0.20 6.37
C ARG A 93 8.63 -1.51 5.82
N ILE A 94 8.30 -1.86 4.58
CA ILE A 94 8.81 -3.05 3.87
C ILE A 94 10.33 -2.95 3.74
N PHE A 95 10.84 -1.82 3.25
CA PHE A 95 12.27 -1.65 3.03
C PHE A 95 13.07 -1.67 4.35
N GLY A 96 12.54 -1.06 5.40
CA GLY A 96 13.16 -1.11 6.72
C GLY A 96 13.20 -2.53 7.30
N ASP A 97 12.15 -3.34 7.08
CA ASP A 97 12.15 -4.75 7.45
C ASP A 97 13.18 -5.55 6.65
N TYR A 98 13.20 -5.35 5.33
CA TYR A 98 14.18 -5.96 4.44
C TYR A 98 15.61 -5.67 4.90
N GLN A 99 15.94 -4.40 5.16
CA GLN A 99 17.26 -4.01 5.65
C GLN A 99 17.63 -4.69 6.98
N ARG A 100 16.69 -4.80 7.93
CA ARG A 100 16.92 -5.50 9.21
C ARG A 100 17.21 -6.98 8.99
N GLU A 101 16.46 -7.65 8.12
CA GLU A 101 16.69 -9.06 7.81
C GLU A 101 18.02 -9.29 7.08
N MET A 102 18.42 -8.38 6.19
CA MET A 102 19.72 -8.43 5.55
C MET A 102 20.88 -8.20 6.53
N ALA A 103 20.72 -7.29 7.49
CA ALA A 103 21.72 -7.04 8.52
C ALA A 103 21.96 -8.29 9.38
N LYS A 104 20.91 -9.02 9.79
CA LYS A 104 21.02 -10.29 10.53
C LYS A 104 21.82 -11.36 9.78
N ARG A 105 21.72 -11.37 8.46
CA ARG A 105 22.41 -12.35 7.59
C ARG A 105 23.86 -11.98 7.32
N ASN A 106 24.18 -10.69 7.34
CA ASN A 106 25.54 -10.16 7.21
C ASN A 106 26.34 -10.16 8.53
N VAL A 107 25.80 -10.71 9.62
CA VAL A 107 26.55 -10.85 10.88
C VAL A 107 27.69 -11.85 10.66
N PRO A 108 28.96 -11.46 10.91
CA PRO A 108 30.10 -12.36 10.76
C PRO A 108 29.91 -13.60 11.66
N LEU A 109 30.23 -14.79 11.13
CA LEU A 109 30.09 -16.09 11.82
C LEU A 109 30.72 -16.12 13.23
N ARG A 110 31.66 -15.20 13.51
CA ARG A 110 32.40 -15.07 14.78
C ARG A 110 31.56 -14.66 16.00
N LYS A 111 30.32 -14.18 15.83
CA LYS A 111 29.43 -13.76 16.95
C LYS A 111 28.24 -14.72 17.20
N ARG A 112 28.14 -15.85 16.49
CA ARG A 112 27.05 -16.83 16.68
C ARG A 112 27.22 -17.78 17.89
N GLY A 113 28.21 -17.53 18.74
CA GLY A 113 28.43 -18.27 19.98
C GLY A 113 28.16 -17.41 21.19
N LYS A 114 26.99 -17.62 21.81
CA LYS A 114 26.83 -18.02 23.22
C LYS A 114 25.33 -18.24 23.44
N ALA A 115 24.98 -19.53 23.49
CA ALA A 115 23.75 -20.03 24.10
C ALA A 115 23.71 -19.65 25.58
#